data_AF-A0AAN8AYT6-F1
#
_entry.id   AF-A0AAN8AYT6-F1
#
_cell.length_a   1.000
_cell.length_b   1.000
_cell.length_c   1.000
_cell.angle_alpha   90.00
_cell.angle_beta   90.00
_cell.angle_gamma   90.00
#
_symmetry.space_group_name_H-M   'P 1'
#
loop_
_entity.id
_entity.type
_entity.pdbx_description
1 polymer ?
#
loop_
_entity_poly.entity_id
_entity_poly.type
_entity_poly.pdbx_seq_one_letter_code
_entity_poly.pdbx_strand_id
1 'polypeptide(L)'
;MSADSFHHGVEQEMKSRPGGVVYDFDDFLSVVGNSNSKKVEVVELKHEGIRDWTDGHSAVKLKKLPKLADLKVVQLRRGSRSMFVKISHEEEDFTELDFLQNKFQLKIPTTLRPQDKGIEEAKKRDILKKLGPLMPPNRRLFWSSLHVSNTDEE
;
A
#
# COMPACT_ATOMS: atom_id res chain seq x y z
N MET A 1 12.51 18.70 9.33
CA MET A 1 13.80 18.01 9.58
C MET A 1 13.62 16.58 10.11
N SER A 2 12.57 16.25 10.88
CA SER A 2 12.38 14.89 11.45
C SER A 2 12.17 13.77 10.42
N ALA A 3 11.52 14.08 9.29
CA ALA A 3 11.34 13.12 8.19
C ALA A 3 12.68 12.72 7.55
N ASP A 4 13.55 13.69 7.25
CA ASP A 4 14.88 13.42 6.67
C ASP A 4 15.75 12.53 7.56
N SER A 5 15.76 12.77 8.87
CA SER A 5 16.51 11.92 9.81
C SER A 5 15.99 10.48 9.82
N PHE A 6 14.68 10.29 9.65
CA PHE A 6 14.08 8.96 9.57
C PHE A 6 14.44 8.27 8.25
N HIS A 7 14.30 8.97 7.12
CA HIS A 7 14.70 8.45 5.80
C HIS A 7 16.17 8.05 5.77
N HIS A 8 17.04 8.85 6.38
CA HIS A 8 18.45 8.52 6.52
C HIS A 8 18.68 7.24 7.34
N GLY A 9 17.94 7.06 8.44
CA GLY A 9 18.01 5.84 9.26
C GLY A 9 17.56 4.59 8.50
N VAL A 10 16.51 4.71 7.67
CA VAL A 10 16.07 3.62 6.79
C VAL A 10 17.14 3.31 5.74
N GLU A 11 17.74 4.33 5.12
CA GLU A 11 18.79 4.15 4.11
C GLU A 11 20.04 3.45 4.67
N GLN A 12 20.47 3.83 5.88
CA GLN A 12 21.58 3.15 6.56
C GLN A 12 21.28 1.67 6.80
N GLU A 13 20.05 1.35 7.21
CA GLU A 13 19.62 -0.02 7.45
C GLU A 13 19.45 -0.81 6.14
N MET A 14 19.16 -0.17 5.01
CA MET A 14 19.20 -0.84 3.69
C MET A 14 20.65 -1.19 3.31
N LYS A 15 21.59 -0.26 3.53
CA LYS A 15 23.02 -0.47 3.23
C LYS A 15 23.67 -1.53 4.12
N SER A 16 23.18 -1.72 5.34
CA SER A 16 23.70 -2.72 6.28
C SER A 16 23.31 -4.16 5.89
N ARG A 17 22.33 -4.34 5.00
CA ARG A 17 21.92 -5.66 4.52
C ARG A 17 23.02 -6.33 3.70
N PRO A 18 23.09 -7.68 3.67
CA PRO A 18 24.05 -8.39 2.82
C PRO A 18 23.93 -7.94 1.36
N GLY A 19 25.02 -7.36 0.83
CA GLY A 19 25.05 -6.81 -0.52
C GLY A 19 24.41 -5.42 -0.71
N GLY A 20 23.89 -4.81 0.36
CA GLY A 20 23.24 -3.49 0.32
C GLY A 20 21.94 -3.46 -0.49
N VAL A 21 21.27 -4.61 -0.62
CA VAL A 21 20.07 -4.75 -1.43
C VAL A 21 18.90 -5.23 -0.57
N VAL A 22 17.73 -4.64 -0.80
CA VAL A 22 16.45 -5.10 -0.29
C VAL A 22 15.74 -5.82 -1.43
N TYR A 23 15.41 -7.10 -1.23
CA TYR A 23 15.02 -7.96 -2.34
C TYR A 23 13.52 -8.21 -2.44
N ASP A 24 12.82 -8.24 -1.32
CA ASP A 24 11.38 -8.38 -1.27
C ASP A 24 10.75 -7.42 -0.25
N PHE A 25 9.43 -7.51 -0.12
CA PHE A 25 8.67 -6.60 0.73
C PHE A 25 8.89 -6.90 2.22
N ASP A 26 9.07 -8.17 2.60
CA ASP A 26 9.35 -8.56 3.99
C ASP A 26 10.73 -8.05 4.44
N ASP A 27 11.74 -8.13 3.57
CA ASP A 27 13.04 -7.49 3.76
C ASP A 27 12.85 -5.99 4.03
N PHE A 28 12.02 -5.32 3.22
CA PHE A 28 11.75 -3.89 3.37
C PHE A 28 11.04 -3.56 4.69
N LEU A 29 10.00 -4.32 5.08
CA LEU A 29 9.33 -4.16 6.37
C LEU A 29 10.33 -4.31 7.53
N SER A 30 11.24 -5.29 7.43
CA SER A 30 12.27 -5.51 8.44
C SER A 30 13.28 -4.37 8.50
N VAL A 31 13.64 -3.75 7.37
CA VAL A 31 14.53 -2.58 7.31
C VAL A 31 13.86 -1.40 7.99
N VAL A 32 12.61 -1.10 7.63
CA VAL A 32 11.87 0.03 8.21
C VAL A 32 11.67 -0.19 9.71
N GLY A 33 11.32 -1.41 10.13
CA GLY A 33 11.13 -1.77 11.54
C GLY A 33 12.42 -1.74 12.35
N ASN A 34 13.56 -2.10 11.75
CA ASN A 34 14.86 -2.06 12.42
C ASN A 34 15.48 -0.67 12.46
N SER A 35 15.06 0.22 11.55
CA SER A 35 15.51 1.61 11.53
C SER A 35 15.19 2.33 12.86
N ASN A 36 15.90 3.44 13.11
CA ASN A 36 15.68 4.27 14.28
C ASN A 36 15.67 3.47 15.61
N SER A 37 16.67 2.59 15.79
CA SER A 37 16.83 1.74 16.98
C SER A 37 15.62 0.85 17.30
N LYS A 38 14.94 0.33 16.27
CA LYS A 38 13.77 -0.55 16.42
C LYS A 38 12.55 0.09 17.12
N LYS A 39 12.47 1.43 17.11
CA LYS A 39 11.37 2.19 17.73
C LYS A 39 10.28 2.54 16.72
N VAL A 40 10.19 1.77 15.63
CA VAL A 40 9.31 2.04 14.51
C VAL A 40 8.25 0.95 14.47
N GLU A 41 7.01 1.32 14.67
CA GLU A 41 5.88 0.45 14.41
C GLU A 41 5.60 0.47 12.90
N VAL A 42 5.76 -0.70 12.25
CA VAL A 42 5.50 -0.83 10.82
C VAL A 42 4.10 -1.40 10.63
N VAL A 43 3.22 -0.57 10.07
CA VAL A 43 1.88 -1.01 9.67
C VAL A 43 1.93 -1.44 8.21
N GLU A 44 1.87 -2.74 7.99
CA GLU A 44 1.83 -3.33 6.65
C GLU A 44 0.47 -3.10 6.01
N LEU A 45 0.45 -2.49 4.82
CA LEU A 45 -0.77 -2.38 4.03
C LEU A 45 -1.03 -3.69 3.27
N LYS A 46 -1.85 -4.56 3.86
CA LYS A 46 -2.25 -5.82 3.23
C LYS A 46 -3.39 -5.61 2.24
N HIS A 47 -3.35 -6.36 1.14
CA HIS A 47 -4.39 -6.37 0.12
C HIS A 47 -5.78 -6.81 0.69
N GLU A 48 -5.79 -7.57 1.79
CA GLU A 48 -6.99 -7.90 2.56
C GLU A 48 -7.71 -6.65 3.09
N GLY A 49 -6.96 -5.62 3.49
CA GLY A 49 -7.49 -4.35 4.01
C GLY A 49 -8.07 -3.41 2.95
N ILE A 50 -7.89 -3.73 1.66
CA ILE A 50 -8.29 -2.86 0.54
C ILE A 50 -9.43 -3.46 -0.29
N ARG A 51 -9.63 -4.79 -0.29
CA ARG A 51 -10.57 -5.44 -1.22
C ARG A 51 -12.04 -5.03 -1.02
N ASP A 52 -12.45 -4.87 0.23
CA ASP A 52 -13.83 -4.48 0.57
C ASP A 52 -13.94 -2.96 0.79
N TRP A 53 -12.93 -2.20 0.33
CA TRP A 53 -13.00 -0.75 0.31
C TRP A 53 -14.10 -0.33 -0.66
N THR A 54 -15.28 -0.06 -0.09
CA THR A 54 -16.41 0.40 -0.88
C THR A 54 -16.10 1.80 -1.38
N ASP A 55 -16.23 1.99 -2.69
CA ASP A 55 -15.99 3.28 -3.27
C ASP A 55 -17.11 4.26 -2.87
N GLY A 56 -16.74 5.25 -2.08
CA GLY A 56 -17.64 6.26 -1.55
C GLY A 56 -17.72 7.52 -2.37
N HIS A 57 -16.99 7.62 -3.50
CA HIS A 57 -16.94 8.86 -4.24
C HIS A 57 -18.28 9.16 -4.94
N SER A 58 -18.63 10.44 -5.00
CA SER A 58 -19.75 10.89 -5.82
C SER A 58 -19.26 11.20 -7.22
N ALA A 59 -19.67 10.38 -8.20
CA ALA A 59 -19.34 10.60 -9.62
C ALA A 59 -19.80 11.99 -10.12
N VAL A 60 -20.91 12.50 -9.55
CA VAL A 60 -21.43 13.85 -9.87
C VAL A 60 -20.53 14.94 -9.28
N LYS A 61 -20.03 14.76 -8.05
CA LYS A 61 -19.09 15.72 -7.44
C LYS A 61 -17.75 15.67 -8.18
N LEU A 62 -17.22 14.49 -8.49
CA LEU A 62 -15.94 14.32 -9.23
C LEU A 62 -15.90 15.06 -10.57
N LYS A 63 -17.01 15.11 -11.31
CA LYS A 63 -17.06 15.87 -12.58
C LYS A 63 -16.88 17.39 -12.40
N LYS A 64 -17.16 17.90 -11.21
CA LYS A 64 -17.03 19.33 -10.87
C LYS A 64 -15.72 19.64 -10.15
N LEU A 65 -14.95 18.63 -9.78
CA LEU A 65 -13.70 18.82 -9.07
C LEU A 65 -12.56 19.10 -10.06
N PRO A 66 -11.59 19.96 -9.68
CA PRO A 66 -10.36 20.14 -10.44
C PRO A 66 -9.63 18.80 -10.59
N LYS A 67 -8.94 18.61 -11.72
CA LYS A 67 -8.15 17.40 -11.92
C LYS A 67 -6.95 17.44 -10.97
N LEU A 68 -6.43 16.26 -10.61
CA LEU A 68 -5.26 16.16 -9.74
C LEU A 68 -4.05 16.92 -10.30
N ALA A 69 -3.91 16.98 -11.64
CA ALA A 69 -2.84 17.73 -12.32
C ALA A 69 -2.91 19.26 -12.08
N ASP A 70 -4.10 19.77 -11.77
CA ASP A 70 -4.34 21.20 -11.56
C ASP A 70 -4.10 21.60 -10.08
N LEU A 71 -4.02 20.63 -9.17
CA LEU A 71 -3.82 20.87 -7.74
C LEU A 71 -2.34 21.14 -7.43
N LYS A 72 -2.07 22.18 -6.64
CA LYS A 72 -0.70 22.57 -6.23
C LYS A 72 -0.43 22.32 -4.76
N VAL A 73 -1.43 22.52 -3.91
CA VAL A 73 -1.32 22.25 -2.48
C VAL A 73 -2.52 21.43 -2.05
N VAL A 74 -2.27 20.33 -1.35
CA VAL A 74 -3.29 19.51 -0.71
C VAL A 74 -3.01 19.51 0.78
N GLN A 75 -4.02 19.83 1.58
CA GLN A 75 -3.98 19.81 3.03
C GLN A 75 -5.06 18.87 3.56
N LEU A 76 -4.64 17.90 4.36
CA LEU A 76 -5.52 17.04 5.14
C LEU A 76 -5.49 17.52 6.58
N ARG A 77 -6.66 17.87 7.13
CA ARG A 77 -6.77 18.37 8.51
C ARG A 77 -7.23 17.23 9.42
N ARG A 78 -6.48 16.99 10.50
CA ARG A 78 -6.84 15.97 11.50
C ARG A 78 -8.26 16.24 12.04
N GLY A 79 -9.09 15.21 12.04
CA GLY A 79 -10.49 15.32 12.46
C GLY A 79 -11.47 15.80 11.38
N SER A 80 -10.97 16.28 10.24
CA SER A 80 -11.80 16.56 9.07
C SER A 80 -11.82 15.36 8.12
N ARG A 81 -12.96 15.16 7.45
CA ARG A 81 -13.12 14.18 6.36
C ARG A 81 -13.06 14.83 4.97
N SER A 82 -12.92 16.14 4.92
CA SER A 82 -12.81 16.91 3.69
C SER A 82 -11.36 17.10 3.31
N MET A 83 -11.10 17.23 2.01
CA MET A 83 -9.79 17.58 1.49
C MET A 83 -9.74 19.08 1.21
N PHE A 84 -8.68 19.75 1.64
CA PHE A 84 -8.51 21.19 1.44
C PHE A 84 -7.45 21.40 0.36
N VAL A 85 -7.77 22.15 -0.70
CA VAL A 85 -6.86 22.29 -1.84
C VAL A 85 -6.65 23.73 -2.26
N LYS A 86 -5.52 23.97 -2.94
CA LYS A 86 -5.22 25.20 -3.68
C LYS A 86 -4.80 24.86 -5.11
N ILE A 87 -5.25 25.69 -6.05
CA ILE A 87 -4.91 25.56 -7.48
C ILE A 87 -3.66 26.42 -7.79
N SER A 88 -3.38 27.43 -6.97
CA SER A 88 -2.15 28.23 -7.03
C SER A 88 -1.44 28.28 -5.68
N HIS A 89 -0.12 28.44 -5.68
CA HIS A 89 0.65 28.70 -4.46
C HIS A 89 0.40 30.10 -3.88
N GLU A 90 -0.17 31.00 -4.69
CA GLU A 90 -0.46 32.40 -4.32
C GLU A 90 -1.81 32.56 -3.60
N GLU A 91 -2.69 31.55 -3.69
CA GLU A 91 -3.97 31.57 -2.97
C GLU A 91 -3.71 31.54 -1.45
N GLU A 92 -4.30 32.47 -0.70
CA GLU A 92 -4.20 32.50 0.76
C GLU A 92 -5.09 31.42 1.39
N ASP A 93 -6.32 31.31 0.90
CA ASP A 93 -7.33 30.39 1.43
C ASP A 93 -7.35 29.02 0.73
N PHE A 94 -7.81 28.01 1.47
CA PHE A 94 -8.03 26.68 0.91
C PHE A 94 -9.49 26.51 0.49
N THR A 95 -9.71 25.92 -0.69
CA THR A 95 -11.03 25.44 -1.08
C THR A 95 -11.28 24.08 -0.44
N GLU A 96 -12.39 23.94 0.28
CA GLU A 96 -12.82 22.66 0.84
C GLU A 96 -13.51 21.80 -0.22
N LEU A 97 -13.03 20.57 -0.39
CA LEU A 97 -13.58 19.57 -1.28
C LEU A 97 -14.16 18.41 -0.47
N ASP A 98 -15.47 18.26 -0.58
CA ASP A 98 -16.17 17.02 -0.24
C ASP A 98 -16.39 16.22 -1.53
N PHE A 99 -15.80 15.04 -1.59
CA PHE A 99 -15.92 14.13 -2.72
C PHE A 99 -16.73 12.87 -2.39
N LEU A 100 -17.23 12.73 -1.16
CA LEU A 100 -17.99 11.55 -0.73
C LEU A 100 -19.49 11.68 -1.08
N GLN A 101 -20.17 10.56 -1.26
CA GLN A 101 -21.63 10.55 -1.37
C GLN A 101 -22.25 10.85 0.00
N ASN A 102 -23.35 11.61 0.03
CA ASN A 102 -23.99 12.00 1.30
C ASN A 102 -24.46 10.79 2.15
N LYS A 103 -24.73 9.65 1.52
CA LYS A 103 -25.14 8.40 2.17
C LYS A 103 -23.96 7.45 2.46
N PHE A 104 -22.75 7.81 2.04
CA PHE A 104 -21.60 6.93 2.21
C PHE A 104 -21.15 6.96 3.66
N GLN A 105 -21.37 5.85 4.36
CA GLN A 105 -20.79 5.62 5.67
C GLN A 105 -19.48 4.87 5.48
N LEU A 106 -18.37 5.50 5.86
CA LEU A 106 -17.08 4.83 5.89
C LEU A 106 -17.13 3.71 6.93
N LYS A 107 -17.35 2.48 6.46
CA LYS A 107 -17.18 1.28 7.26
C LYS A 107 -15.77 0.77 7.02
N ILE A 108 -14.97 0.73 8.08
CA ILE A 108 -13.69 0.03 8.03
C ILE A 108 -14.03 -1.46 7.96
N PRO A 109 -13.59 -2.20 6.92
CA PRO A 109 -13.78 -3.64 6.87
C PRO A 109 -13.18 -4.26 8.14
N THR A 110 -14.02 -4.92 8.94
CA THR A 110 -13.59 -5.58 10.18
C THR A 110 -13.20 -7.04 9.95
N THR A 111 -13.59 -7.60 8.80
CA THR A 111 -13.36 -9.00 8.45
C THR A 111 -12.25 -9.10 7.42
N LEU A 112 -11.12 -9.64 7.84
CA LEU A 112 -10.10 -10.12 6.91
C LEU A 112 -10.63 -11.32 6.14
N ARG A 113 -10.10 -11.56 4.94
CA ARG A 113 -10.37 -12.82 4.26
C ARG A 113 -9.79 -13.97 5.09
N PRO A 114 -10.49 -15.11 5.17
CA PRO A 114 -9.94 -16.28 5.86
C PRO A 114 -8.72 -16.85 5.13
N GLN A 115 -8.61 -16.62 3.82
CA GLN A 115 -7.51 -17.11 2.99
C GLN A 115 -7.28 -16.22 1.76
N ASP A 116 -6.02 -16.19 1.28
CA ASP A 116 -5.63 -15.54 0.04
C ASP A 116 -6.33 -16.14 -1.19
N LYS A 117 -6.28 -15.48 -2.35
CA LYS A 117 -6.60 -16.16 -3.62
C LYS A 117 -5.37 -16.89 -4.10
N GLY A 118 -5.51 -18.19 -4.35
CA GLY A 118 -4.41 -19.05 -4.75
C GLY A 118 -4.06 -18.86 -6.22
N ILE A 119 -3.06 -19.60 -6.68
CA ILE A 119 -2.76 -19.67 -8.11
C ILE A 119 -3.15 -21.03 -8.66
N GLU A 120 -3.43 -21.07 -9.95
CA GLU A 120 -3.65 -22.31 -10.68
C GLU A 120 -2.42 -23.23 -10.56
N GLU A 121 -2.67 -24.51 -10.29
CA GLU A 121 -1.60 -25.48 -10.01
C GLU A 121 -0.60 -25.58 -11.18
N ALA A 122 -1.13 -25.57 -12.41
CA ALA A 122 -0.33 -25.62 -13.62
C ALA A 122 0.65 -24.43 -13.70
N LYS A 123 0.19 -23.22 -13.35
CA LYS A 123 1.03 -22.03 -13.31
C LYS A 123 2.08 -22.09 -12.20
N LYS A 124 1.70 -22.55 -11.00
CA LYS A 124 2.64 -22.75 -9.87
C LYS A 124 3.79 -23.66 -10.28
N ARG A 125 3.45 -24.78 -10.90
CA ARG A 125 4.41 -25.79 -11.36
C ARG A 125 5.34 -25.25 -12.45
N ASP A 126 4.81 -24.50 -13.41
CA ASP A 126 5.60 -23.91 -14.50
C ASP A 126 6.61 -22.89 -13.95
N ILE A 127 6.19 -22.03 -13.01
CA ILE A 127 7.05 -21.05 -12.35
C ILE A 127 8.17 -21.76 -11.57
N LEU A 128 7.84 -22.75 -10.75
CA LEU A 128 8.84 -23.49 -9.97
C LEU A 128 9.82 -24.26 -10.87
N LYS A 129 9.37 -24.79 -12.00
CA LYS A 129 10.23 -25.52 -12.95
C LYS A 129 11.17 -24.59 -13.72
N LYS A 130 10.66 -23.48 -14.26
CA LYS A 130 11.44 -22.57 -15.12
C LYS A 130 12.27 -21.58 -14.32
N LEU A 131 11.67 -20.97 -13.29
CA LEU A 131 12.26 -19.87 -12.53
C LEU A 131 12.86 -20.35 -11.20
N GLY A 132 12.35 -21.44 -10.61
CA GLY A 132 12.86 -21.98 -9.34
C GLY A 132 14.38 -22.17 -9.30
N PRO A 133 15.00 -22.83 -10.30
CA PRO A 133 16.45 -23.02 -10.32
C PRO A 133 17.25 -21.71 -10.39
N LEU A 134 16.69 -20.68 -11.04
CA LEU A 134 17.29 -19.35 -11.21
C LEU A 134 17.07 -18.46 -9.99
N MET A 135 16.13 -18.81 -9.11
CA MET A 135 15.82 -18.08 -7.89
C MET A 135 16.74 -18.48 -6.73
N PRO A 136 17.25 -17.50 -5.95
CA PRO A 136 17.89 -17.74 -4.66
C PRO A 136 16.99 -18.53 -3.69
N PRO A 137 17.54 -19.34 -2.78
CA PRO A 137 16.76 -20.21 -1.89
C PRO A 137 15.69 -19.49 -1.06
N ASN A 138 15.99 -18.29 -0.55
CA ASN A 138 15.06 -17.46 0.20
C ASN A 138 13.83 -17.03 -0.61
N ARG A 139 13.96 -16.90 -1.94
CA ARG A 139 12.85 -16.50 -2.84
C ARG A 139 11.99 -17.66 -3.31
N ARG A 140 12.49 -18.89 -3.20
CA ARG A 140 11.71 -20.10 -3.54
C ARG A 140 10.60 -20.34 -2.53
N LEU A 141 10.80 -19.93 -1.27
CA LEU A 141 9.85 -20.08 -0.17
C LEU A 141 8.49 -19.52 -0.53
N PHE A 142 8.40 -18.27 -0.98
CA PHE A 142 7.16 -17.63 -1.43
C PHE A 142 6.39 -18.48 -2.46
N TRP A 143 7.06 -18.90 -3.53
CA TRP A 143 6.42 -19.68 -4.59
C TRP A 143 6.05 -21.09 -4.15
N SER A 144 6.79 -21.66 -3.19
CA SER A 144 6.48 -22.97 -2.63
C SER A 144 5.31 -22.92 -1.64
N SER A 145 5.22 -21.87 -0.83
CA SER A 145 4.18 -21.67 0.20
C SER A 145 2.88 -21.12 -0.36
N LEU A 146 2.90 -20.57 -1.58
CA LEU A 146 1.69 -20.04 -2.22
C LEU A 146 0.64 -21.13 -2.39
N HIS A 147 -0.55 -20.94 -1.84
CA HIS A 147 -1.58 -21.97 -1.96
C HIS A 147 -2.15 -22.04 -3.38
N VAL A 148 -2.64 -23.22 -3.73
CA VAL A 148 -3.25 -23.48 -5.03
C VAL A 148 -4.74 -23.18 -4.92
N SER A 149 -5.29 -22.40 -5.85
CA SER A 149 -6.73 -22.22 -5.91
C SER A 149 -7.36 -23.54 -6.35
N ASN A 150 -8.10 -24.22 -5.46
CA ASN A 150 -8.98 -25.30 -5.87
C ASN A 150 -9.94 -24.71 -6.89
N THR A 151 -9.81 -25.18 -8.13
CA THR A 151 -10.71 -24.79 -9.22
C THR A 151 -11.80 -25.85 -9.25
N ASP A 152 -12.41 -26.13 -8.10
CA ASP A 152 -13.52 -27.05 -7.97
C ASP A 152 -14.71 -26.24 -7.40
N GLU A 153 -15.68 -25.98 -8.29
CA GLU A 153 -17.10 -25.65 -8.04
C GLU A 153 -17.39 -24.24 -7.44
N GLU A 154 -18.27 -23.35 -7.94
CA GLU A 154 -19.36 -23.27 -8.94
C GLU A 154 -19.38 -21.86 -9.56
#